data_AF-A0AA35XB55-F1
#
_entry.id   AF-A0AA35XB55-F1
#
_cell.length_a   1.000
_cell.length_b   1.000
_cell.length_c   1.000
_cell.angle_alpha   90.00
_cell.angle_beta   90.00
_cell.angle_gamma   90.00
#
_symmetry.space_group_name_H-M   'P 1'
#
loop_
_entity.id
_entity.type
_entity.pdbx_description
1 polymer ?
#
loop_
_entity_poly.entity_id
_entity_poly.type
_entity_poly.pdbx_seq_one_letter_code
_entity_poly.pdbx_strand_id
1 'polypeptide(L)'
;MPQHYLGIDVGTTAIKALIVDESGSVVGEAEAPQELSVPQPGWSEQNPTDWWQGTIDAVRAACAQADIRDVKAIGLSGQMHSSVLLDDADEVLRPAILWNDVRTTDQCRFITDRVGKTGLRRLVGNPALEGFTAPKLLWVRDEEPGLFDRVRTVLLPKDYVRLLMTGVKATDPSDAAGTLLFDVRRNRWSEEMTDALEIDPAILPPVRGSASVTGGLTADAAEALGLRAGTPVVGGGADNAAAAVGSGVVEQGTMQTSIGTSGAVVAPIKRPRVDPGCAYIHSTMPSKTLGISWESSCPQERRWHGSVGCWLVLKEGRPHMTS
;
A
#
# COMPACT_ATOMS: atom_id res chain seq x y z
N MET A 1 -15.29 28.00 -6.62
CA MET A 1 -14.87 26.76 -5.93
C MET A 1 -13.69 26.18 -6.70
N PRO A 2 -12.75 25.48 -6.05
CA PRO A 2 -11.62 24.88 -6.77
C PRO A 2 -12.14 23.84 -7.78
N GLN A 3 -11.56 23.81 -8.98
CA GLN A 3 -11.96 22.93 -10.09
C GLN A 3 -10.96 21.81 -10.37
N HIS A 4 -9.96 21.64 -9.50
CA HIS A 4 -8.86 20.69 -9.70
C HIS A 4 -8.73 19.73 -8.53
N TYR A 5 -8.21 18.54 -8.78
CA TYR A 5 -7.84 17.54 -7.77
C TYR A 5 -6.35 17.24 -7.89
N LEU A 6 -5.70 16.98 -6.75
CA LEU A 6 -4.29 16.57 -6.70
C LEU A 6 -4.21 15.08 -6.36
N GLY A 7 -3.55 14.30 -7.20
CA GLY A 7 -3.13 12.93 -6.91
C GLY A 7 -1.65 12.88 -6.58
N ILE A 8 -1.28 12.15 -5.52
CA ILE A 8 0.11 11.96 -5.10
C ILE A 8 0.39 10.46 -5.04
N ASP A 9 1.43 10.00 -5.73
CA ASP A 9 1.89 8.61 -5.68
C ASP A 9 3.23 8.52 -4.95
N VAL A 10 3.22 7.87 -3.78
CA VAL A 10 4.40 7.60 -2.96
C VAL A 10 5.07 6.31 -3.47
N GLY A 11 5.71 6.40 -4.64
CA GLY A 11 6.36 5.28 -5.30
C GLY A 11 7.75 4.98 -4.73
N THR A 12 8.28 3.79 -5.07
CA THR A 12 9.63 3.37 -4.63
C THR A 12 10.75 4.18 -5.28
N THR A 13 10.64 4.54 -6.57
CA THR A 13 11.71 5.23 -7.30
C THR A 13 11.51 6.73 -7.41
N ALA A 14 10.29 7.20 -7.24
CA ALA A 14 9.93 8.61 -7.32
C ALA A 14 8.59 8.86 -6.60
N ILE A 15 8.46 10.06 -6.05
CA ILE A 15 7.17 10.62 -5.66
C ILE A 15 6.61 11.35 -6.86
N LYS A 16 5.35 11.10 -7.23
CA LYS A 16 4.71 11.77 -8.38
C LYS A 16 3.52 12.58 -7.90
N ALA A 17 3.34 13.76 -8.48
CA ALA A 17 2.20 14.62 -8.27
C ALA A 17 1.51 14.89 -9.61
N LEU A 18 0.18 14.80 -9.62
CA LEU A 18 -0.64 14.98 -10.81
C LEU A 18 -1.87 15.81 -10.46
N ILE A 19 -2.11 16.87 -11.23
CA ILE A 19 -3.23 17.78 -11.07
C ILE A 19 -4.19 17.55 -12.23
N VAL A 20 -5.43 17.25 -11.90
CA VAL A 20 -6.50 16.99 -12.88
C VAL A 20 -7.65 17.96 -12.70
N ASP A 21 -8.26 18.37 -13.81
CA ASP A 21 -9.51 19.13 -13.80
C ASP A 21 -10.74 18.21 -13.64
N GLU A 22 -11.95 18.79 -13.58
CA GLU A 22 -13.20 18.03 -13.46
C GLU A 22 -13.53 17.15 -14.68
N SER A 23 -12.88 17.37 -15.82
CA SER A 23 -12.99 16.50 -17.00
C SER A 23 -12.05 15.29 -16.95
N GLY A 24 -11.11 15.27 -16.00
CA GLY A 24 -10.05 14.28 -15.89
C GLY A 24 -8.81 14.62 -16.73
N SER A 25 -8.72 15.82 -17.28
CA SER A 25 -7.55 16.26 -18.04
C SER A 25 -6.41 16.62 -17.09
N VAL A 26 -5.20 16.14 -17.39
CA VAL A 26 -3.99 16.47 -16.64
C VAL A 26 -3.57 17.89 -17.01
N VAL A 27 -3.53 18.78 -16.02
CA VAL A 27 -3.15 20.19 -16.19
C VAL A 27 -1.81 20.53 -15.54
N GLY A 28 -1.27 19.64 -14.71
CA GLY A 28 0.07 19.73 -14.17
C GLY A 28 0.55 18.38 -13.66
N GLU A 29 1.83 18.09 -13.84
CA GLU A 29 2.48 16.88 -13.38
C GLU A 29 3.95 17.17 -13.04
N ALA A 30 4.44 16.50 -12.01
CA ALA A 30 5.86 16.52 -11.68
C ALA A 30 6.22 15.28 -10.87
N GLU A 31 7.51 14.98 -10.82
CA GLU A 31 8.05 13.92 -9.99
C GLU A 31 9.33 14.35 -9.28
N ALA A 32 9.57 13.75 -8.11
CA ALA A 32 10.79 13.90 -7.34
C ALA A 32 11.43 12.51 -7.15
N PRO A 33 12.67 12.29 -7.59
CA PRO A 33 13.33 10.99 -7.47
C PRO A 33 13.51 10.59 -6.01
N GLN A 34 13.53 9.29 -5.74
CA GLN A 34 13.78 8.71 -4.43
C GLN A 34 15.00 7.80 -4.49
N GLU A 35 15.89 7.93 -3.52
CA GLU A 35 17.06 7.08 -3.42
C GLU A 35 16.71 5.77 -2.69
N LEU A 36 17.35 4.68 -3.10
CA LEU A 36 17.21 3.38 -2.45
C LEU A 36 18.49 3.07 -1.68
N SER A 37 18.36 2.79 -0.39
CA SER A 37 19.45 2.27 0.42
C SER A 37 19.47 0.75 0.37
N VAL A 38 20.65 0.17 0.15
CA VAL A 38 20.90 -1.29 0.18
C VAL A 38 22.05 -1.55 1.15
N PRO A 39 21.81 -1.52 2.48
CA PRO A 39 22.87 -1.66 3.48
C PRO A 39 23.56 -3.03 3.44
N GLN A 40 22.81 -4.07 3.07
CA GLN A 40 23.27 -5.45 2.94
C GLN A 40 22.60 -6.14 1.74
N PRO A 41 23.17 -7.24 1.21
CA PRO A 41 22.49 -8.05 0.20
C PRO A 41 21.09 -8.48 0.65
N GLY A 42 20.09 -8.24 -0.20
CA GLY A 42 18.69 -8.55 0.09
C GLY A 42 17.97 -7.51 0.96
N TRP A 43 18.66 -6.47 1.43
CA TRP A 43 18.06 -5.38 2.20
C TRP A 43 17.67 -4.24 1.27
N SER A 44 16.50 -3.64 1.50
CA SER A 44 16.01 -2.49 0.74
C SER A 44 15.30 -1.53 1.68
N GLU A 45 15.85 -0.32 1.81
CA GLU A 45 15.39 0.67 2.77
C GLU A 45 15.27 2.06 2.15
N GLN A 46 14.36 2.88 2.69
CA GLN A 46 14.26 4.31 2.41
C GLN A 46 14.02 5.07 3.70
N ASN A 47 14.49 6.32 3.77
CA ASN A 47 14.15 7.19 4.87
C ASN A 47 12.76 7.80 4.62
N PRO A 48 11.75 7.58 5.49
CA PRO A 48 10.42 8.14 5.31
C PRO A 48 10.39 9.66 5.17
N THR A 49 11.31 10.39 5.81
CA THR A 49 11.38 11.86 5.68
C THR A 49 11.63 12.31 4.25
N ASP A 50 12.33 11.50 3.45
CA ASP A 50 12.64 11.81 2.05
C ASP A 50 11.39 11.71 1.18
N TRP A 51 10.41 10.87 1.54
CA TRP A 51 9.11 10.82 0.87
C TRP A 51 8.32 12.11 1.08
N TRP A 52 8.40 12.70 2.28
CA TRP A 52 7.74 13.97 2.56
C TRP A 52 8.38 15.11 1.78
N GLN A 53 9.72 15.18 1.78
CA GLN A 53 10.43 16.18 1.00
C GLN A 53 10.14 16.04 -0.50
N GLY A 54 10.18 14.81 -1.03
CA GLY A 54 9.81 14.53 -2.43
C GLY A 54 8.35 14.87 -2.74
N THR A 55 7.44 14.71 -1.77
CA THR A 55 6.05 15.15 -1.91
C THR A 55 5.96 16.67 -2.03
N ILE A 56 6.67 17.42 -1.19
CA ILE A 56 6.73 18.88 -1.28
C ILE A 56 7.24 19.33 -2.65
N ASP A 57 8.35 18.74 -3.10
CA ASP A 57 9.01 19.12 -4.34
C ASP A 57 8.13 18.82 -5.55
N ALA A 58 7.56 17.62 -5.63
CA ALA A 58 6.66 17.22 -6.72
C ALA A 58 5.38 18.06 -6.74
N VAL A 59 4.74 18.28 -5.58
CA VAL A 59 3.49 19.06 -5.52
C VAL A 59 3.73 20.52 -5.90
N ARG A 60 4.79 21.16 -5.40
CA ARG A 60 5.12 22.55 -5.77
C ARG A 60 5.42 22.69 -7.24
N ALA A 61 6.18 21.76 -7.83
CA ALA A 61 6.48 21.76 -9.26
C ALA A 61 5.23 21.57 -10.12
N ALA A 62 4.35 20.62 -9.78
CA ALA A 62 3.09 20.41 -10.49
C ALA A 62 2.16 21.64 -10.40
N CYS A 63 2.05 22.24 -9.21
CA CYS A 63 1.24 23.45 -9.01
C CYS A 63 1.79 24.65 -9.79
N ALA A 64 3.12 24.80 -9.86
CA ALA A 64 3.76 25.84 -10.64
C ALA A 64 3.54 25.65 -12.15
N GLN A 65 3.58 24.40 -12.64
CA GLN A 65 3.29 24.10 -14.04
C GLN A 65 1.82 24.41 -14.41
N ALA A 66 0.88 24.10 -13.52
CA ALA A 66 -0.55 24.35 -13.72
C ALA A 66 -0.99 25.79 -13.39
N ASP A 67 -0.12 26.61 -12.80
CA ASP A 67 -0.43 27.93 -12.21
C ASP A 67 -1.64 27.89 -11.26
N ILE A 68 -1.66 26.92 -10.33
CA ILE A 68 -2.72 26.80 -9.32
C ILE A 68 -2.19 26.85 -7.90
N ARG A 69 -3.07 27.27 -6.97
CA ARG A 69 -2.77 27.36 -5.52
C ARG A 69 -3.86 26.78 -4.64
N ASP A 70 -4.89 26.19 -5.25
CA ASP A 70 -6.02 25.59 -4.54
C ASP A 70 -6.51 24.38 -5.33
N VAL A 71 -6.81 23.31 -4.60
CA VAL A 71 -7.37 22.07 -5.13
C VAL A 71 -8.56 21.68 -4.26
N LYS A 72 -9.51 20.98 -4.86
CA LYS A 72 -10.77 20.59 -4.22
C LYS A 72 -10.56 19.47 -3.20
N ALA A 73 -9.66 18.54 -3.51
CA ALA A 73 -9.22 17.47 -2.60
C ALA A 73 -7.89 16.89 -3.06
N ILE A 74 -7.24 16.17 -2.15
CA ILE A 74 -5.98 15.44 -2.36
C ILE A 74 -6.25 13.94 -2.23
N GLY A 75 -5.90 13.18 -3.25
CA GLY A 75 -5.86 11.72 -3.27
C GLY A 75 -4.43 11.20 -3.18
N LEU A 76 -4.26 10.04 -2.54
CA LEU A 76 -2.94 9.41 -2.39
C LEU A 76 -2.95 7.96 -2.90
N SER A 77 -1.86 7.58 -3.54
CA SER A 77 -1.42 6.19 -3.69
C SER A 77 -0.02 6.02 -3.12
N GLY A 78 0.41 4.77 -2.90
CA GLY A 78 1.78 4.50 -2.53
C GLY A 78 2.14 3.03 -2.57
N GLN A 79 3.44 2.77 -2.56
CA GLN A 79 3.98 1.42 -2.50
C GLN A 79 3.43 0.68 -1.26
N MET A 80 2.93 -0.53 -1.49
CA MET A 80 2.35 -1.37 -0.43
C MET A 80 3.43 -1.97 0.48
N HIS A 81 2.99 -2.53 1.60
CA HIS A 81 3.71 -3.46 2.48
C HIS A 81 4.96 -2.95 3.23
N SER A 82 5.61 -1.88 2.76
CA SER A 82 6.70 -1.21 3.46
C SER A 82 6.25 -0.72 4.83
N SER A 83 7.14 -0.75 5.83
CA SER A 83 6.78 -0.44 7.23
C SER A 83 7.49 0.80 7.76
N VAL A 84 6.72 1.81 8.17
CA VAL A 84 7.20 2.98 8.93
C VAL A 84 6.89 2.76 10.39
N LEU A 85 7.92 2.83 11.23
CA LEU A 85 7.80 2.65 12.68
C LEU A 85 7.98 4.01 13.36
N LEU A 86 6.97 4.41 14.12
CA LEU A 86 6.92 5.70 14.80
C LEU A 86 6.86 5.53 16.31
N ASP A 87 7.45 6.46 17.05
CA ASP A 87 7.31 6.55 18.50
C ASP A 87 6.09 7.38 18.94
N ASP A 88 6.04 7.75 20.23
CA ASP A 88 4.94 8.52 20.82
C ASP A 88 4.86 9.96 20.33
N ALA A 89 5.96 10.50 19.80
CA ALA A 89 6.04 11.82 19.20
C ALA A 89 5.79 11.81 17.68
N ASP A 90 5.43 10.65 17.12
CA ASP A 90 5.32 10.42 15.67
C ASP A 90 6.63 10.57 14.91
N GLU A 91 7.76 10.42 15.60
CA GLU A 91 9.09 10.47 15.00
C GLU A 91 9.50 9.10 14.45
N VAL A 92 10.17 9.12 13.29
CA VAL A 92 10.63 7.92 12.61
C VAL A 92 11.76 7.25 13.40
N LEU A 93 11.56 5.98 13.75
CA LEU A 93 12.52 5.24 14.57
C LEU A 93 13.71 4.67 13.78
N ARG A 94 13.49 4.31 12.50
CA ARG A 94 14.49 3.75 11.59
C ARG A 94 14.07 3.93 10.12
N PRO A 95 14.99 3.83 9.14
CA PRO A 95 14.63 3.75 7.72
C PRO A 95 13.55 2.69 7.49
N ALA A 96 12.55 2.94 6.65
CA ALA A 96 11.50 1.97 6.38
C ALA A 96 12.05 0.75 5.64
N ILE A 97 11.71 -0.46 6.09
CA ILE A 97 11.97 -1.71 5.36
C ILE A 97 10.95 -1.84 4.23
N LEU A 98 11.43 -1.90 2.99
CA LEU A 98 10.59 -1.85 1.81
C LEU A 98 9.99 -3.21 1.42
N TRP A 99 9.00 -3.20 0.53
CA TRP A 99 8.29 -4.39 0.04
C TRP A 99 9.17 -5.40 -0.71
N ASN A 100 10.27 -4.94 -1.29
CA ASN A 100 11.25 -5.75 -2.04
C ASN A 100 12.42 -6.22 -1.15
N ASP A 101 12.38 -5.94 0.15
CA ASP A 101 13.31 -6.48 1.13
C ASP A 101 13.01 -7.95 1.44
N VAL A 102 14.05 -8.78 1.54
CA VAL A 102 13.93 -10.23 1.77
C VAL A 102 14.56 -10.70 3.08
N ARG A 103 14.89 -9.79 4.01
CA ARG A 103 15.57 -10.14 5.28
C ARG A 103 14.71 -10.96 6.24
N THR A 104 13.40 -11.01 6.04
CA THR A 104 12.43 -11.53 7.03
C THR A 104 11.98 -12.97 6.73
N THR A 105 12.76 -13.77 5.99
CA THR A 105 12.41 -15.15 5.66
C THR A 105 12.18 -16.01 6.91
N ASP A 106 12.97 -15.80 7.97
CA ASP A 106 12.79 -16.51 9.25
C ASP A 106 11.46 -16.16 9.93
N GLN A 107 11.10 -14.88 9.94
CA GLN A 107 9.81 -14.43 10.46
C GLN A 107 8.63 -14.97 9.64
N CYS A 108 8.76 -15.08 8.32
CA CYS A 108 7.75 -15.72 7.47
C CYS A 108 7.54 -17.20 7.82
N ARG A 109 8.63 -17.94 8.09
CA ARG A 109 8.57 -19.32 8.57
C ARG A 109 7.88 -19.40 9.93
N PHE A 110 8.31 -18.57 10.88
CA PHE A 110 7.70 -18.49 12.21
C PHE A 110 6.19 -18.25 12.15
N ILE A 111 5.74 -17.26 11.38
CA ILE A 111 4.31 -16.96 11.21
C ILE A 111 3.56 -18.17 10.63
N THR A 112 4.15 -18.81 9.61
CA THR A 112 3.53 -19.97 8.94
C THR A 112 3.43 -21.18 9.88
N ASP A 113 4.43 -21.44 10.71
CA ASP A 113 4.44 -22.54 11.67
C ASP A 113 3.50 -22.26 12.85
N ARG A 114 3.44 -21.01 13.32
CA ARG A 114 2.60 -20.58 14.43
C ARG A 114 1.11 -20.62 14.11
N VAL A 115 0.72 -20.09 12.94
CA VAL A 115 -0.69 -19.91 12.54
C VAL A 115 -1.18 -21.03 11.62
N GLY A 116 -0.26 -21.65 10.86
CA GLY A 116 -0.57 -22.62 9.83
C GLY A 116 -1.13 -21.98 8.55
N LYS A 117 -0.91 -22.63 7.40
CA LYS A 117 -1.42 -22.18 6.09
C LYS A 117 -2.94 -21.99 6.08
N THR A 118 -3.68 -22.90 6.73
CA THR A 118 -5.14 -22.81 6.88
C THR A 118 -5.55 -21.66 7.78
N GLY A 119 -4.78 -21.38 8.84
CA GLY A 119 -5.00 -20.25 9.73
C GLY A 119 -4.78 -18.93 9.01
N LEU A 120 -3.67 -18.75 8.30
CA LEU A 120 -3.37 -17.55 7.50
C LEU A 120 -4.50 -17.25 6.50
N ARG A 121 -4.94 -18.28 5.78
CA ARG A 121 -6.09 -18.19 4.87
C ARG A 121 -7.37 -17.73 5.57
N ARG A 122 -7.62 -18.24 6.78
CA ARG A 122 -8.82 -17.91 7.58
C ARG A 122 -8.72 -16.52 8.21
N LEU A 123 -7.55 -16.11 8.69
CA LEU A 123 -7.42 -14.91 9.50
C LEU A 123 -7.20 -13.66 8.66
N VAL A 124 -6.41 -13.76 7.60
CA VAL A 124 -5.97 -12.60 6.82
C VAL A 124 -6.05 -12.82 5.31
N GLY A 125 -6.28 -14.06 4.85
CA GLY A 125 -6.48 -14.39 3.45
C GLY A 125 -5.20 -14.53 2.63
N ASN A 126 -4.06 -14.11 3.18
CA ASN A 126 -2.77 -14.05 2.49
C ASN A 126 -1.73 -15.01 3.11
N PRO A 127 -0.81 -15.57 2.31
CA PRO A 127 0.36 -16.27 2.85
C PRO A 127 1.35 -15.29 3.50
N ALA A 128 2.22 -15.78 4.38
CA ALA A 128 3.33 -15.00 4.89
C ALA A 128 4.42 -14.90 3.82
N LEU A 129 4.77 -13.67 3.44
CA LEU A 129 5.78 -13.36 2.42
C LEU A 129 6.65 -12.20 2.93
N GLU A 130 7.93 -12.20 2.58
CA GLU A 130 8.93 -11.28 3.14
C GLU A 130 8.57 -9.81 2.93
N GLY A 131 7.92 -9.50 1.81
CA GLY A 131 7.48 -8.16 1.50
C GLY A 131 6.44 -7.61 2.47
N PHE A 132 5.70 -8.44 3.22
CA PHE A 132 4.57 -8.02 4.05
C PHE A 132 5.03 -7.32 5.35
N THR A 133 4.14 -6.52 5.94
CA THR A 133 4.47 -5.70 7.12
C THR A 133 4.70 -6.52 8.39
N ALA A 134 3.90 -7.55 8.68
CA ALA A 134 4.04 -8.32 9.91
C ALA A 134 5.42 -9.01 10.06
N PRO A 135 5.96 -9.71 9.04
CA PRO A 135 7.34 -10.24 9.13
C PRO A 135 8.40 -9.20 9.49
N LYS A 136 8.26 -7.95 9.00
CA LYS A 136 9.20 -6.85 9.27
C LYS A 136 9.08 -6.35 10.71
N LEU A 137 7.86 -6.24 11.22
CA LEU A 137 7.61 -5.93 12.63
C LEU A 137 8.25 -6.95 13.55
N LEU A 138 8.08 -8.25 13.25
CA LEU A 138 8.70 -9.32 14.02
C LEU A 138 10.23 -9.29 13.91
N TRP A 139 10.77 -8.97 12.74
CA TRP A 139 12.22 -8.85 12.56
C TRP A 139 12.79 -7.73 13.43
N VAL A 140 12.14 -6.55 13.46
CA VAL A 140 12.55 -5.45 14.35
C VAL A 140 12.40 -5.83 15.82
N ARG A 141 11.35 -6.56 16.20
CA ARG A 141 11.20 -7.07 17.57
C ARG A 141 12.34 -8.00 17.97
N ASP A 142 12.73 -8.91 17.08
CA ASP A 142 13.70 -9.96 17.37
C ASP A 142 15.15 -9.43 17.30
N GLU A 143 15.47 -8.57 16.31
CA GLU A 143 16.84 -8.08 16.04
C GLU A 143 17.13 -6.70 16.64
N GLU A 144 16.10 -5.85 16.82
CA GLU A 144 16.23 -4.47 17.33
C GLU A 144 15.26 -4.22 18.52
N PRO A 145 15.26 -5.04 19.59
CA PRO A 145 14.23 -5.03 20.63
C PRO A 145 14.10 -3.67 21.35
N GLY A 146 15.22 -3.00 21.62
CA GLY A 146 15.19 -1.67 22.26
C GLY A 146 14.56 -0.57 21.39
N LEU A 147 14.56 -0.74 20.05
CA LEU A 147 13.81 0.11 19.14
C LEU A 147 12.34 -0.30 19.11
N PHE A 148 12.07 -1.61 19.07
CA PHE A 148 10.70 -2.13 19.07
C PHE A 148 9.90 -1.68 20.29
N ASP A 149 10.50 -1.62 21.48
CA ASP A 149 9.87 -1.14 22.71
C ASP A 149 9.37 0.31 22.63
N ARG A 150 9.93 1.11 21.72
CA ARG A 150 9.53 2.50 21.47
C ARG A 150 8.43 2.62 20.42
N VAL A 151 8.11 1.57 19.68
CA VAL A 151 7.09 1.61 18.63
C VAL A 151 5.73 1.90 19.26
N ARG A 152 5.06 2.94 18.76
CA ARG A 152 3.70 3.32 19.14
C ARG A 152 2.76 3.36 17.96
N THR A 153 3.27 3.45 16.74
CA THR A 153 2.44 3.41 15.54
C THR A 153 3.20 2.80 14.37
N VAL A 154 2.51 1.99 13.59
CA VAL A 154 3.01 1.42 12.34
C VAL A 154 2.17 1.95 11.18
N LEU A 155 2.80 2.61 10.22
CA LEU A 155 2.15 3.14 9.02
C LEU A 155 2.80 2.57 7.75
N LEU A 156 2.05 2.60 6.65
CA LEU A 156 2.57 2.37 5.31
C LEU A 156 3.00 3.72 4.68
N PRO A 157 3.80 3.73 3.59
CA PRO A 157 4.41 4.96 3.06
C PRO A 157 3.42 6.08 2.74
N LYS A 158 2.32 5.75 2.06
CA LYS A 158 1.19 6.66 1.84
C LYS A 158 0.65 7.24 3.15
N ASP A 159 0.44 6.37 4.13
CA ASP A 159 -0.20 6.72 5.39
C ASP A 159 0.69 7.65 6.22
N TYR A 160 2.02 7.48 6.16
CA TYR A 160 2.98 8.38 6.77
C TYR A 160 2.97 9.77 6.13
N VAL A 161 3.00 9.86 4.79
CA VAL A 161 2.88 11.16 4.09
C VAL A 161 1.55 11.84 4.45
N ARG A 162 0.46 11.08 4.53
CA ARG A 162 -0.83 11.61 4.96
C ARG A 162 -0.85 12.07 6.41
N LEU A 163 -0.16 11.39 7.32
CA LEU A 163 0.00 11.82 8.70
C LEU A 163 0.63 13.21 8.74
N LEU A 164 1.70 13.46 7.99
CA LEU A 164 2.34 14.77 7.93
C LEU A 164 1.44 15.84 7.29
N MET A 165 0.59 15.46 6.34
CA MET A 165 -0.40 16.37 5.76
C MET A 165 -1.52 16.77 6.73
N THR A 166 -1.97 15.85 7.59
CA THR A 166 -3.27 15.98 8.28
C THR A 166 -3.19 15.96 9.80
N GLY A 167 -2.08 15.48 10.37
CA GLY A 167 -1.96 15.14 11.79
C GLY A 167 -2.81 13.93 12.21
N VAL A 168 -3.42 13.19 11.28
CA VAL A 168 -4.34 12.09 11.59
C VAL A 168 -3.76 10.73 11.18
N LYS A 169 -3.58 9.85 12.17
CA LYS A 169 -3.25 8.44 11.96
C LYS A 169 -4.44 7.70 11.36
N ALA A 170 -4.23 7.08 10.21
CA ALA A 170 -5.20 6.21 9.57
C ALA A 170 -4.48 5.22 8.65
N THR A 171 -5.21 4.22 8.17
CA THR A 171 -4.86 3.46 6.97
C THR A 171 -6.13 3.20 6.17
N ASP A 172 -6.04 2.54 5.03
CA ASP A 172 -7.18 2.10 4.24
C ASP A 172 -7.17 0.59 4.03
N PRO A 173 -8.32 -0.05 3.71
CA PRO A 173 -8.41 -1.49 3.54
C PRO A 173 -7.44 -2.09 2.52
N SER A 174 -7.04 -1.34 1.48
CA SER A 174 -6.15 -1.85 0.46
C SER A 174 -4.72 -2.00 0.99
N ASP A 175 -4.19 -1.01 1.69
CA ASP A 175 -2.91 -1.08 2.40
C ASP A 175 -2.95 -2.05 3.58
N ALA A 176 -4.00 -1.99 4.39
CA ALA A 176 -4.17 -2.85 5.55
C ALA A 176 -4.14 -4.35 5.16
N ALA A 177 -4.74 -4.72 4.03
CA ALA A 177 -4.72 -6.09 3.52
C ALA A 177 -3.28 -6.61 3.25
N GLY A 178 -2.36 -5.71 2.90
CA GLY A 178 -0.95 -6.02 2.66
C GLY A 178 -0.10 -6.16 3.93
N THR A 179 -0.68 -5.99 5.12
CA THR A 179 0.09 -6.05 6.38
C THR A 179 0.27 -7.45 6.94
N LEU A 180 -0.57 -8.41 6.52
CA LEU A 180 -0.76 -9.70 7.17
C LEU A 180 -1.37 -9.63 8.59
N LEU A 181 -1.98 -8.49 8.97
CA LEU A 181 -2.66 -8.30 10.26
C LEU A 181 -4.15 -7.98 10.10
N PHE A 182 -4.63 -7.87 8.86
CA PHE A 182 -5.98 -7.44 8.53
C PHE A 182 -6.85 -8.58 8.02
N ASP A 183 -8.03 -8.77 8.62
CA ASP A 183 -9.04 -9.69 8.10
C ASP A 183 -9.75 -9.05 6.91
N VAL A 184 -9.25 -9.36 5.71
CA VAL A 184 -9.78 -8.88 4.43
C VAL A 184 -11.29 -9.15 4.29
N ARG A 185 -11.81 -10.23 4.89
CA ARG A 185 -13.24 -10.60 4.76
C ARG A 185 -14.14 -9.82 5.70
N ARG A 186 -13.65 -9.52 6.91
CA ARG A 186 -14.39 -8.75 7.91
C ARG A 186 -14.08 -7.25 7.88
N ASN A 187 -13.12 -6.84 7.05
CA ASN A 187 -12.70 -5.45 6.86
C ASN A 187 -12.30 -4.76 8.17
N ARG A 188 -11.49 -5.46 8.98
CA ARG A 188 -10.96 -4.97 10.27
C ARG A 188 -9.64 -5.66 10.61
N TRP A 189 -8.87 -5.09 11.54
CA TRP A 189 -7.72 -5.77 12.13
C TRP A 189 -8.13 -7.12 12.72
N SER A 190 -7.28 -8.13 12.54
CA SER A 190 -7.53 -9.49 12.97
C SER A 190 -6.96 -9.70 14.37
N GLU A 191 -7.81 -9.60 15.39
CA GLU A 191 -7.44 -9.82 16.80
C GLU A 191 -6.74 -11.18 17.00
N GLU A 192 -7.28 -12.25 16.41
CA GLU A 192 -6.66 -13.57 16.46
C GLU A 192 -5.24 -13.59 15.85
N MET A 193 -4.98 -12.78 14.82
CA MET A 193 -3.66 -12.70 14.19
C MET A 193 -2.68 -11.88 15.03
N THR A 194 -3.12 -10.73 15.55
CA THR A 194 -2.29 -9.88 16.42
C THR A 194 -1.93 -10.62 17.70
N ASP A 195 -2.89 -11.35 18.30
CA ASP A 195 -2.65 -12.17 19.49
C ASP A 195 -1.67 -13.32 19.20
N ALA A 196 -1.83 -14.02 18.07
CA ALA A 196 -0.97 -15.14 17.71
C ALA A 196 0.49 -14.73 17.47
N LEU A 197 0.71 -13.49 17.03
CA LEU A 197 2.02 -12.90 16.77
C LEU A 197 2.55 -12.03 17.92
N GLU A 198 1.77 -11.87 18.98
CA GLU A 198 2.09 -11.01 20.14
C GLU A 198 2.37 -9.56 19.73
N ILE A 199 1.54 -9.04 18.82
CA ILE A 199 1.56 -7.64 18.37
C ILE A 199 0.47 -6.88 19.10
N ASP A 200 0.83 -5.78 19.77
CA ASP A 200 -0.15 -4.90 20.43
C ASP A 200 -1.04 -4.23 19.36
N PRO A 201 -2.36 -4.46 19.36
CA PRO A 201 -3.27 -3.82 18.40
C PRO A 201 -3.28 -2.30 18.51
N ALA A 202 -2.84 -1.71 19.63
CA ALA A 202 -2.78 -0.25 19.80
C ALA A 202 -1.78 0.45 18.88
N ILE A 203 -0.77 -0.27 18.36
CA ILE A 203 0.19 0.30 17.38
C ILE A 203 -0.39 0.40 15.97
N LEU A 204 -1.55 -0.24 15.71
CA LEU A 204 -2.17 -0.27 14.40
C LEU A 204 -3.11 0.93 14.22
N PRO A 205 -3.04 1.65 13.09
CA PRO A 205 -3.86 2.84 12.89
C PRO A 205 -5.34 2.45 12.65
N PRO A 206 -6.29 3.36 12.93
CA PRO A 206 -7.68 3.17 12.53
C PRO A 206 -7.82 3.00 11.02
N VAL A 207 -8.59 1.99 10.59
CA VAL A 207 -8.88 1.74 9.17
C VAL A 207 -10.04 2.64 8.73
N ARG A 208 -9.83 3.44 7.69
CA ARG A 208 -10.80 4.38 7.09
C ARG A 208 -11.03 4.01 5.62
N GLY A 209 -12.13 4.46 5.03
CA GLY A 209 -12.39 4.17 3.62
C GLY A 209 -11.38 4.87 2.71
N SER A 210 -10.92 4.21 1.64
CA SER A 210 -9.92 4.77 0.71
C SER A 210 -10.37 6.11 0.11
N ALA A 211 -11.66 6.26 -0.21
CA ALA A 211 -12.24 7.52 -0.71
C ALA A 211 -12.81 8.43 0.39
N SER A 212 -12.76 8.03 1.66
CA SER A 212 -13.26 8.85 2.77
C SER A 212 -12.27 9.96 3.10
N VAL A 213 -12.76 11.17 3.39
CA VAL A 213 -11.93 12.26 3.91
C VAL A 213 -11.45 11.87 5.31
N THR A 214 -10.14 11.84 5.49
CA THR A 214 -9.49 11.44 6.75
C THR A 214 -8.94 12.62 7.54
N GLY A 215 -8.80 13.76 6.88
CA GLY A 215 -8.40 15.03 7.48
C GLY A 215 -8.38 16.15 6.43
N GLY A 216 -8.00 17.34 6.86
CA GLY A 216 -7.65 18.44 5.96
C GLY A 216 -6.17 18.81 6.16
N LEU A 217 -5.58 19.48 5.17
CA LEU A 217 -4.21 19.98 5.33
C LEU A 217 -4.08 20.84 6.60
N THR A 218 -3.09 20.52 7.43
CA THR A 218 -2.67 21.41 8.52
C THR A 218 -2.14 22.73 7.94
N ALA A 219 -1.99 23.76 8.78
CA ALA A 219 -1.41 25.03 8.33
C ALA A 219 0.03 24.83 7.80
N ASP A 220 0.85 24.10 8.54
CA ASP A 220 2.25 23.84 8.19
C ASP A 220 2.37 23.00 6.91
N ALA A 221 1.54 21.96 6.75
CA ALA A 221 1.52 21.17 5.52
C ALA A 221 1.02 21.99 4.32
N ALA A 222 0.04 22.88 4.52
CA ALA A 222 -0.45 23.75 3.46
C ALA A 222 0.62 24.76 3.00
N GLU A 223 1.37 25.36 3.93
CA GLU A 223 2.51 26.23 3.62
C GLU A 223 3.62 25.46 2.89
N ALA A 224 3.96 24.27 3.39
CA ALA A 224 4.95 23.40 2.77
C ALA A 224 4.55 23.01 1.33
N LEU A 225 3.29 22.69 1.07
CA LEU A 225 2.82 22.29 -0.25
C LEU A 225 2.48 23.47 -1.18
N GLY A 226 2.34 24.69 -0.65
CA GLY A 226 1.88 25.85 -1.41
C GLY A 226 0.37 25.79 -1.74
N LEU A 227 -0.41 25.14 -0.88
CA LEU A 227 -1.85 24.90 -1.03
C LEU A 227 -2.65 25.58 0.09
N ARG A 228 -3.98 25.47 0.02
CA ARG A 228 -4.89 26.04 1.03
C ARG A 228 -5.00 25.13 2.26
N ALA A 229 -4.84 25.70 3.45
CA ALA A 229 -5.12 25.00 4.71
C ALA A 229 -6.56 24.48 4.76
N GLY A 230 -6.76 23.31 5.35
CA GLY A 230 -8.05 22.64 5.40
C GLY A 230 -8.49 21.98 4.10
N THR A 231 -7.66 21.97 3.04
CA THR A 231 -7.94 21.20 1.82
C THR A 231 -8.16 19.73 2.18
N PRO A 232 -9.31 19.12 1.80
CA PRO A 232 -9.62 17.74 2.15
C PRO A 232 -8.61 16.73 1.62
N VAL A 233 -8.22 15.77 2.46
CA VAL A 233 -7.31 14.68 2.11
C VAL A 233 -8.02 13.35 2.35
N VAL A 234 -8.13 12.52 1.30
CA VAL A 234 -8.76 11.19 1.41
C VAL A 234 -7.80 10.14 1.93
N GLY A 235 -8.32 8.98 2.36
CA GLY A 235 -7.49 7.87 2.83
C GLY A 235 -6.49 7.36 1.79
N GLY A 236 -6.84 7.46 0.51
CA GLY A 236 -6.05 6.94 -0.59
C GLY A 236 -6.00 5.41 -0.60
N GLY A 237 -5.10 4.83 -1.39
CA GLY A 237 -4.97 3.39 -1.47
C GLY A 237 -3.60 2.89 -1.89
N ALA A 238 -3.39 1.59 -1.76
CA ALA A 238 -2.27 0.88 -2.34
C ALA A 238 -2.10 1.19 -3.85
N ASP A 239 -0.87 1.33 -4.32
CA ASP A 239 -0.51 1.58 -5.72
C ASP A 239 -1.22 0.66 -6.72
N ASN A 240 -1.19 -0.65 -6.50
CA ASN A 240 -1.82 -1.64 -7.36
C ASN A 240 -3.35 -1.54 -7.34
N ALA A 241 -3.93 -1.20 -6.18
CA ALA A 241 -5.37 -0.99 -6.07
C ALA A 241 -5.81 0.31 -6.75
N ALA A 242 -5.02 1.38 -6.62
CA ALA A 242 -5.25 2.66 -7.28
C ALA A 242 -5.07 2.55 -8.79
N ALA A 243 -4.03 1.86 -9.26
CA ALA A 243 -3.78 1.62 -10.68
C ALA A 243 -4.91 0.80 -11.34
N ALA A 244 -5.45 -0.20 -10.64
CA ALA A 244 -6.60 -0.97 -11.12
C ALA A 244 -7.82 -0.07 -11.36
N VAL A 245 -8.10 0.83 -10.42
CA VAL A 245 -9.19 1.81 -10.60
C VAL A 245 -8.88 2.82 -11.70
N GLY A 246 -7.66 3.36 -11.74
CA GLY A 246 -7.23 4.33 -12.75
C GLY A 246 -7.23 3.78 -14.18
N SER A 247 -7.04 2.46 -14.35
CA SER A 247 -7.11 1.78 -15.64
C SER A 247 -8.51 1.26 -16.01
N GLY A 248 -9.53 1.52 -15.18
CA GLY A 248 -10.89 1.03 -15.38
C GLY A 248 -11.06 -0.48 -15.09
N VAL A 249 -10.05 -1.13 -14.51
CA VAL A 249 -10.07 -2.54 -14.11
C VAL A 249 -10.78 -2.67 -12.76
N VAL A 250 -12.10 -2.57 -12.83
CA VAL A 250 -12.94 -2.44 -11.63
C VAL A 250 -14.12 -3.40 -11.57
N GLU A 251 -14.37 -4.14 -12.65
CA GLU A 251 -15.39 -5.17 -12.73
C GLU A 251 -14.78 -6.53 -13.07
N GLN A 252 -15.42 -7.58 -12.58
CA GLN A 252 -15.00 -8.94 -12.89
C GLN A 252 -15.01 -9.17 -14.42
N GLY A 253 -13.97 -9.81 -14.94
CA GLY A 253 -13.79 -10.03 -16.38
C GLY A 253 -12.82 -9.05 -17.05
N THR A 254 -12.39 -8.01 -16.32
CA THR A 254 -11.25 -7.16 -16.67
C THR A 254 -10.03 -7.54 -15.83
N MET A 255 -8.83 -7.33 -16.39
CA MET A 255 -7.57 -7.54 -15.69
C MET A 255 -6.59 -6.44 -16.07
N GLN A 256 -5.76 -6.05 -15.12
CA GLN A 256 -4.60 -5.21 -15.35
C GLN A 256 -3.37 -6.10 -15.29
N THR A 257 -2.52 -5.96 -16.29
CA THR A 257 -1.18 -6.53 -16.28
C THR A 257 -0.20 -5.39 -16.33
N SER A 258 0.64 -5.27 -15.31
CA SER A 258 1.82 -4.41 -15.32
C SER A 258 3.04 -5.27 -15.65
N ILE A 259 3.80 -4.90 -16.68
CA ILE A 259 5.01 -5.60 -17.11
C ILE A 259 6.15 -4.59 -17.14
N GLY A 260 7.07 -4.71 -16.18
CA GLY A 260 8.34 -3.99 -16.13
C GLY A 260 9.47 -4.94 -15.72
N THR A 261 10.40 -4.47 -14.90
CA THR A 261 11.43 -5.34 -14.29
C THR A 261 10.83 -6.47 -13.43
N SER A 262 9.67 -6.19 -12.82
CA SER A 262 8.76 -7.17 -12.22
C SER A 262 7.41 -7.16 -12.95
N GLY A 263 6.63 -8.22 -12.77
CA GLY A 263 5.28 -8.32 -13.33
C GLY A 263 4.22 -8.40 -12.23
N ALA A 264 3.07 -7.75 -12.44
CA ALA A 264 1.90 -7.89 -11.58
C ALA A 264 0.63 -8.10 -12.41
N VAL A 265 -0.22 -9.03 -11.99
CA VAL A 265 -1.56 -9.22 -12.53
C VAL A 265 -2.57 -8.90 -11.42
N VAL A 266 -3.44 -7.94 -11.68
CA VAL A 266 -4.49 -7.50 -10.77
C VAL A 266 -5.84 -7.69 -11.43
N ALA A 267 -6.78 -8.33 -10.74
CA ALA A 267 -8.13 -8.51 -11.26
C ALA A 267 -9.19 -8.42 -10.16
N PRO A 268 -10.34 -7.76 -10.42
CA PRO A 268 -11.45 -7.70 -9.50
C PRO A 268 -12.09 -9.06 -9.30
N ILE A 269 -12.35 -9.42 -8.04
CA ILE A 269 -12.98 -10.68 -7.67
C ILE A 269 -14.21 -10.42 -6.79
N LYS A 270 -15.29 -11.16 -7.04
CA LYS A 270 -16.53 -11.07 -6.22
C LYS A 270 -16.36 -11.60 -4.80
N ARG A 271 -15.49 -12.60 -4.63
CA ARG A 271 -15.17 -13.22 -3.34
C ARG A 271 -13.72 -13.68 -3.39
N PRO A 272 -12.94 -13.49 -2.31
CA PRO A 272 -11.63 -14.14 -2.17
C PRO A 272 -11.75 -15.65 -2.45
N ARG A 273 -11.17 -16.12 -3.55
CA ARG A 273 -11.10 -17.53 -3.93
C ARG A 273 -9.65 -17.96 -3.87
N VAL A 274 -9.37 -18.91 -2.99
CA VAL A 274 -8.00 -19.22 -2.60
C VAL A 274 -7.24 -19.94 -3.69
N ASP A 275 -6.18 -19.27 -4.13
CA ASP A 275 -5.21 -19.74 -5.07
C ASP A 275 -3.81 -19.57 -4.44
N PRO A 276 -2.98 -20.63 -4.36
CA PRO A 276 -1.64 -20.56 -3.78
C PRO A 276 -0.71 -19.51 -4.42
N GLY A 277 -0.99 -19.06 -5.64
CA GLY A 277 -0.20 -18.04 -6.35
C GLY A 277 -0.74 -16.61 -6.26
N CYS A 278 -1.80 -16.38 -5.48
CA CYS A 278 -2.45 -15.08 -5.35
C CYS A 278 -2.47 -14.58 -3.91
N ALA A 279 -2.24 -13.28 -3.74
CA ALA A 279 -2.64 -12.54 -2.57
C ALA A 279 -3.92 -11.73 -2.86
N TYR A 280 -4.58 -11.27 -1.81
CA TYR A 280 -5.81 -10.50 -1.88
C TYR A 280 -5.60 -9.17 -1.19
N ILE A 281 -5.98 -8.12 -1.91
CA ILE A 281 -6.02 -6.75 -1.42
C ILE A 281 -7.43 -6.21 -1.62
N HIS A 282 -7.81 -5.18 -0.86
CA HIS A 282 -9.05 -4.46 -1.19
C HIS A 282 -8.85 -3.53 -2.38
N SER A 283 -9.92 -3.31 -3.13
CA SER A 283 -9.97 -2.19 -4.07
C SER A 283 -10.06 -0.88 -3.29
N THR A 284 -9.62 0.22 -3.91
CA THR A 284 -9.88 1.58 -3.39
C THR A 284 -11.35 1.98 -3.54
N MET A 285 -12.14 1.23 -4.31
CA MET A 285 -13.59 1.38 -4.34
C MET A 285 -14.29 0.58 -3.24
N PRO A 286 -15.32 1.14 -2.59
CA PRO A 286 -16.06 0.45 -1.54
C PRO A 286 -16.57 -0.93 -2.00
N SER A 287 -16.52 -1.91 -1.10
CA SER A 287 -17.11 -3.26 -1.27
C SER A 287 -16.58 -4.09 -2.45
N LYS A 288 -15.41 -3.75 -3.00
CA LYS A 288 -14.73 -4.53 -4.04
C LYS A 288 -13.40 -5.08 -3.54
N THR A 289 -13.11 -6.33 -3.89
CA THR A 289 -11.83 -7.00 -3.59
C THR A 289 -11.06 -7.24 -4.87
N LEU A 290 -9.75 -7.09 -4.82
CA LEU A 290 -8.83 -7.41 -5.91
C LEU A 290 -8.01 -8.65 -5.53
N GLY A 291 -7.90 -9.59 -6.45
CA GLY A 291 -6.82 -10.57 -6.39
C GLY A 291 -5.60 -10.00 -7.10
N ILE A 292 -4.44 -10.20 -6.51
CA ILE A 292 -3.16 -9.77 -7.05
C ILE A 292 -2.17 -10.93 -7.02
N SER A 293 -1.43 -11.08 -8.11
CA SER A 293 -0.29 -11.98 -8.20
C SER A 293 0.91 -11.19 -8.71
N TRP A 294 2.06 -11.41 -8.10
CA TRP A 294 3.33 -10.75 -8.44
C TRP A 294 4.39 -11.77 -8.79
N GLU A 295 5.25 -11.38 -9.72
CA GLU A 295 6.45 -12.14 -10.07
C GLU A 295 7.67 -11.19 -10.02
N SER A 296 8.61 -11.51 -9.13
CA SER A 296 9.78 -10.69 -8.78
C SER A 296 10.86 -10.63 -9.86
N SER A 297 10.82 -11.55 -10.84
CA SER A 297 11.64 -11.49 -12.04
C SER A 297 10.83 -12.02 -13.22
N CYS A 298 10.79 -11.27 -14.31
CA CYS A 298 10.14 -11.72 -15.55
C CYS A 298 11.17 -12.17 -16.59
N PRO A 299 11.83 -13.35 -16.46
CA PRO A 299 12.48 -13.96 -17.61
C PRO A 299 11.45 -14.74 -18.42
N GLN A 300 11.53 -14.58 -19.74
CA GLN A 300 10.75 -15.26 -20.76
C GLN A 300 10.25 -16.68 -20.38
N GLU A 301 8.92 -16.81 -20.47
CA GLU A 301 8.16 -17.95 -21.03
C GLU A 301 7.60 -19.09 -20.15
N ARG A 302 8.04 -19.39 -18.90
CA ARG A 302 7.52 -20.61 -18.22
C ARG A 302 6.74 -20.49 -16.92
N ARG A 303 6.96 -19.48 -16.07
CA ARG A 303 6.17 -19.29 -14.83
C ARG A 303 4.98 -18.34 -15.00
N TRP A 304 5.11 -17.38 -15.90
CA TRP A 304 4.04 -16.46 -16.30
C TRP A 304 2.78 -17.20 -16.79
N HIS A 305 2.95 -18.34 -17.49
CA HIS A 305 1.85 -19.22 -17.90
C HIS A 305 1.09 -19.84 -16.72
N GLY A 306 1.72 -20.01 -15.55
CA GLY A 306 1.07 -20.51 -14.34
C GLY A 306 0.22 -19.44 -13.67
N SER A 307 0.75 -18.22 -13.55
CA SER A 307 0.04 -17.06 -12.99
C SER A 307 -1.13 -16.66 -13.90
N VAL A 308 -0.90 -16.46 -15.20
CA VAL A 308 -1.95 -16.17 -16.20
C VAL A 308 -2.90 -17.36 -16.42
N GLY A 309 -2.39 -18.59 -16.33
CA GLY A 309 -3.18 -19.81 -16.44
C GLY A 309 -4.20 -19.98 -15.31
N CYS A 310 -3.84 -19.61 -14.07
CA CYS A 310 -4.80 -19.57 -12.95
C CYS A 310 -5.93 -18.56 -13.21
N TRP A 311 -5.61 -17.43 -13.84
CA TRP A 311 -6.60 -16.39 -14.17
C TRP A 311 -7.50 -16.74 -15.36
N LEU A 312 -7.02 -17.49 -16.36
CA LEU A 312 -7.85 -18.04 -17.44
C LEU A 312 -8.93 -18.99 -16.91
N VAL A 313 -8.59 -19.82 -15.92
CA VAL A 313 -9.55 -20.74 -15.25
C VAL A 313 -10.64 -19.96 -14.47
N LEU A 314 -10.31 -18.76 -13.97
CA LEU A 314 -11.27 -17.88 -13.29
C LEU A 314 -12.20 -17.13 -14.24
N LYS A 315 -11.80 -16.93 -15.50
CA LYS A 315 -12.62 -16.32 -16.56
C LYS A 315 -13.63 -17.31 -17.14
N GLU A 316 -13.27 -18.58 -17.27
CA GLU A 316 -14.11 -19.56 -17.96
C GLU A 316 -15.11 -20.31 -17.07
N GLY A 317 -14.92 -20.35 -15.74
CA GLY A 317 -15.81 -21.09 -14.84
C GLY A 317 -15.89 -22.56 -15.24
N ARG A 318 -15.04 -23.42 -14.65
CA ARG A 318 -14.92 -24.85 -15.04
C ARG A 318 -16.25 -25.45 -15.50
N PRO A 319 -16.35 -25.98 -16.73
CA PRO A 319 -17.45 -26.88 -17.03
C PRO A 319 -17.32 -28.07 -16.08
N HIS A 320 -18.46 -28.50 -15.54
CA HIS A 320 -18.55 -29.76 -14.82
C HIS A 320 -17.92 -30.87 -15.68
N MET A 321 -16.77 -31.40 -15.27
CA MET A 321 -16.35 -32.72 -15.71
C MET A 321 -16.92 -33.73 -14.73
N THR A 322 -18.05 -34.29 -15.13
CA THR A 322 -18.46 -35.64 -14.76
C THR A 322 -17.49 -36.66 -15.36
N SER A 323 -17.27 -37.73 -14.57
CA SER A 323 -16.44 -38.94 -14.75
C SER A 323 -14.93 -38.75 -14.65
#